data_AF-A0A8S1KUS6-F1
#
_entry.id   AF-A0A8S1KUS6-F1
#
_cell.length_a   1.000
_cell.length_b   1.000
_cell.length_c   1.000
_cell.angle_alpha   90.00
_cell.angle_beta   90.00
_cell.angle_gamma   90.00
#
_symmetry.space_group_name_H-M   'P 1'
#
loop_
_entity.id
_entity.type
_entity.pdbx_description
1 polymer ?
#
loop_
_entity_poly.entity_id
_entity_poly.type
_entity_poly.pdbx_seq_one_letter_code
_entity_poly.pdbx_strand_id
1 'polypeptide(L)'
;MNQCRIQHHDCQKVKYICLDKKCNQEQKIGCADCFLEFHVPNDIVSHNRKLISEFEAELKGKIQNFTSISILPISNNSESVDQEFNNCLDNFIQKLTYYKELIKEEINNEKKEFLTQVYEFNQKVEEKIDLQNTQISQLSTNEINKSISFYQNSNNIVFDLKQDLQDMEIQKKKLNLKKQKTTQKLRITFEQIMKELDDHTKNNNDSTNTNDNHNNNNNNNNNNNNNNNNNNNNNNNNNNNNNNNSNISCTPEKKIKPSQLSSTTQSTPTKNVVDVARSKRQRKGKN
;
A
#
# COMPACT_ATOMS: atom_id res chain seq x y z
N MET A 1 -36.20 -41.03 30.62
CA MET A 1 -36.15 -42.32 31.35
C MET A 1 -36.74 -43.38 30.44
N ASN A 2 -35.91 -44.33 30.00
CA ASN A 2 -36.27 -45.32 29.00
C ASN A 2 -37.09 -46.44 29.66
N GLN A 3 -38.41 -46.30 29.65
CA GLN A 3 -39.33 -47.41 29.95
C GLN A 3 -39.36 -48.35 28.73
N CYS A 4 -39.16 -49.66 28.90
CA CYS A 4 -39.33 -50.59 27.80
C CYS A 4 -40.79 -50.52 27.32
N ARG A 5 -40.98 -50.53 26.00
CA ARG A 5 -42.31 -50.43 25.37
C ARG A 5 -43.21 -51.62 25.69
N ILE A 6 -42.64 -52.73 26.17
CA ILE A 6 -43.35 -53.94 26.55
C ILE A 6 -43.77 -53.82 28.02
N GLN A 7 -45.09 -53.79 28.27
CA GLN A 7 -45.64 -53.78 29.62
C GLN A 7 -45.08 -54.97 30.42
N HIS A 8 -44.61 -54.70 31.65
CA HIS A 8 -43.95 -55.64 32.58
C HIS A 8 -42.45 -55.92 32.37
N HIS A 9 -41.80 -55.41 31.33
CA HIS A 9 -40.34 -55.62 31.13
C HIS A 9 -39.47 -54.66 31.94
N ASP A 10 -40.02 -53.55 32.43
CA ASP A 10 -39.29 -52.57 33.25
C ASP A 10 -38.81 -53.13 34.61
N CYS A 11 -39.37 -54.26 35.05
CA CYS A 11 -38.97 -54.93 36.28
C CYS A 11 -37.66 -55.73 36.14
N GLN A 12 -37.13 -55.92 34.92
CA GLN A 12 -35.87 -56.64 34.73
C GLN A 12 -34.70 -55.75 35.17
N LYS A 13 -33.96 -56.22 36.18
CA LYS A 13 -32.79 -55.50 36.74
C LYS A 13 -31.62 -55.40 35.76
N VAL A 14 -31.57 -56.29 34.76
CA VAL A 14 -30.43 -56.40 33.84
C VAL A 14 -30.77 -55.71 32.52
N LYS A 15 -29.93 -54.76 32.12
CA LYS A 15 -30.05 -54.01 30.87
C LYS A 15 -28.78 -54.13 30.05
N TYR A 16 -28.95 -54.14 28.74
CA TYR A 16 -27.89 -54.25 27.74
C TYR A 16 -27.83 -53.00 26.88
N ILE A 17 -26.65 -52.74 26.32
CA ILE A 17 -26.40 -51.68 25.33
C ILE A 17 -25.81 -52.28 24.05
N CYS A 18 -26.31 -51.84 22.88
CA CYS A 18 -25.76 -52.19 21.57
C CYS A 18 -24.54 -51.30 21.28
N LEU A 19 -23.41 -51.92 20.95
CA LEU A 19 -22.15 -51.23 20.65
C LEU A 19 -21.83 -51.18 19.15
N ASP A 20 -22.68 -51.74 18.30
CA ASP A 20 -22.39 -51.77 16.87
C ASP A 20 -22.54 -50.40 16.23
N LYS A 21 -21.47 -49.96 15.58
CA LYS A 21 -21.43 -48.69 14.84
C LYS A 21 -22.45 -48.64 13.70
N LYS A 22 -22.81 -49.80 13.15
CA LYS A 22 -23.76 -49.95 12.03
C LYS A 22 -25.21 -50.20 12.48
N CYS A 23 -25.48 -50.24 13.80
CA CYS A 23 -26.84 -50.41 14.29
C CYS A 23 -27.63 -49.10 14.13
N ASN A 24 -28.67 -49.17 13.28
CA ASN A 24 -29.57 -48.07 12.96
C ASN A 24 -30.84 -48.05 13.82
N GLN A 25 -30.98 -48.97 14.79
CA GLN A 25 -32.11 -48.97 15.70
C GLN A 25 -32.06 -47.76 16.63
N GLU A 26 -33.19 -47.06 16.79
CA GLU A 26 -33.31 -45.88 17.66
C GLU A 26 -33.07 -46.24 19.14
N GLN A 27 -33.49 -47.45 19.56
CA GLN A 27 -33.34 -47.92 20.94
C GLN A 27 -32.10 -48.81 21.08
N LYS A 28 -30.98 -48.22 21.49
CA LYS A 28 -29.72 -48.94 21.74
C LYS A 28 -29.63 -49.56 23.14
N ILE A 29 -30.58 -49.30 24.01
CA ILE A 29 -30.63 -49.80 25.39
C ILE A 29 -31.94 -50.54 25.62
N GLY A 30 -31.88 -51.76 26.14
CA GLY A 30 -33.06 -52.56 26.45
C GLY A 30 -32.76 -53.68 27.43
N CYS A 31 -33.79 -54.38 27.92
CA CYS A 31 -33.60 -55.64 28.63
C CYS A 31 -33.20 -56.75 27.64
N ALA A 32 -32.90 -57.96 28.12
CA ALA A 32 -32.48 -59.07 27.25
C ALA A 32 -33.52 -59.34 26.14
N ASP A 33 -34.79 -59.36 26.51
CA ASP A 33 -35.89 -59.69 25.60
C ASP A 33 -36.16 -58.55 24.60
N CYS A 34 -36.24 -57.29 25.08
CA CYS A 34 -36.40 -56.14 24.18
C CYS A 34 -35.19 -56.05 23.21
N PHE A 35 -33.98 -56.46 23.63
CA PHE A 35 -32.81 -56.47 22.76
C PHE A 35 -32.88 -57.55 21.68
N LEU A 36 -33.29 -58.77 22.04
CA LEU A 36 -33.44 -59.87 21.08
C LEU A 36 -34.51 -59.55 20.02
N GLU A 37 -35.61 -58.91 20.41
CA GLU A 37 -36.69 -58.57 19.49
C GLU A 37 -36.29 -57.49 18.47
N PHE A 38 -35.61 -56.42 18.91
CA PHE A 38 -35.31 -55.29 18.04
C PHE A 38 -33.95 -55.36 17.34
N HIS A 39 -33.00 -56.13 17.88
CA HIS A 39 -31.63 -56.25 17.33
C HIS A 39 -31.31 -57.66 16.79
N VAL A 40 -32.25 -58.61 16.85
CA VAL A 40 -32.12 -59.92 16.19
C VAL A 40 -33.34 -60.28 15.33
N PRO A 41 -33.93 -59.40 14.48
CA PRO A 41 -34.93 -59.86 13.55
C PRO A 41 -34.24 -60.33 12.24
N ASN A 42 -34.07 -61.63 12.13
CA ASN A 42 -33.83 -62.38 10.88
C ASN A 42 -32.51 -62.20 10.11
N ASP A 43 -31.61 -61.29 10.50
CA ASP A 43 -30.26 -61.24 9.94
C ASP A 43 -29.25 -61.95 10.85
N ILE A 44 -28.39 -62.79 10.26
CA ILE A 44 -27.33 -63.59 10.92
C ILE A 44 -26.26 -62.70 11.60
N VAL A 45 -26.33 -61.38 11.44
CA VAL A 45 -25.36 -60.45 11.99
C VAL A 45 -25.59 -60.31 13.50
N SER A 46 -24.75 -61.00 14.28
CA SER A 46 -24.75 -60.89 15.73
C SER A 46 -24.36 -59.48 16.15
N HIS A 47 -25.31 -58.76 16.73
CA HIS A 47 -25.04 -57.46 17.31
C HIS A 47 -24.19 -57.59 18.58
N ASN A 48 -23.10 -56.81 18.68
CA ASN A 48 -22.27 -56.77 19.87
C ASN A 48 -23.00 -56.03 20.99
N ARG A 49 -23.27 -56.75 22.08
CA ARG A 49 -23.96 -56.22 23.26
C ARG A 49 -23.09 -56.33 24.49
N LYS A 50 -23.17 -55.34 25.38
CA LYS A 50 -22.58 -55.39 26.72
C LYS A 50 -23.63 -55.10 27.79
N LEU A 51 -23.40 -55.62 28.98
CA LEU A 51 -24.15 -55.18 30.15
C LEU A 51 -23.85 -53.71 30.40
N ILE A 52 -24.87 -52.94 30.81
CA ILE A 52 -24.67 -51.51 31.11
C ILE A 52 -23.55 -51.32 32.15
N SER A 53 -23.48 -52.16 33.17
CA SER A 53 -22.43 -52.11 34.20
C SER A 53 -21.02 -52.30 33.64
N GLU A 54 -20.85 -53.20 32.65
CA GLU A 54 -19.56 -53.43 31.99
C GLU A 54 -19.19 -52.27 31.08
N PHE A 55 -20.16 -51.73 30.33
CA PHE A 55 -19.97 -50.56 29.50
C PHE A 55 -19.59 -49.33 30.33
N GLU A 56 -20.25 -49.12 31.47
CA GLU A 56 -19.91 -48.03 32.40
C GLU A 56 -18.49 -48.17 32.96
N ALA A 57 -18.07 -49.39 33.33
CA ALA A 57 -16.72 -49.64 33.81
C ALA A 57 -15.67 -49.37 32.71
N GLU A 58 -15.91 -49.83 31.48
CA GLU A 58 -15.03 -49.57 30.33
C GLU A 58 -14.96 -48.07 30.00
N LEU A 59 -16.11 -47.38 30.00
CA LEU A 59 -16.19 -45.95 29.73
C LEU A 59 -15.42 -45.15 30.80
N LYS A 60 -15.58 -45.49 32.08
CA LYS A 60 -14.81 -44.87 33.17
C LYS A 60 -13.31 -45.10 33.00
N GLY A 61 -12.89 -46.31 32.62
CA GLY A 61 -11.49 -46.60 32.33
C GLY A 61 -10.94 -45.77 31.17
N LYS A 62 -11.70 -45.63 30.08
CA LYS A 62 -11.32 -44.77 28.94
C LYS A 62 -11.24 -43.30 29.33
N ILE A 63 -12.19 -42.80 30.12
CA ILE A 63 -12.18 -41.43 30.64
C ILE A 63 -10.93 -41.22 31.52
N GLN A 64 -10.62 -42.15 32.43
CA GLN A 64 -9.42 -42.07 33.26
C GLN A 64 -8.15 -42.04 32.41
N ASN A 65 -8.07 -42.87 31.37
CA ASN A 65 -6.96 -42.87 30.42
C ASN A 65 -6.83 -41.51 29.69
N PHE A 66 -7.95 -40.92 29.26
CA PHE A 66 -7.95 -39.57 28.68
C PHE A 66 -7.49 -38.52 29.68
N THR A 67 -7.93 -38.59 30.94
CA THR A 67 -7.50 -37.64 31.97
C THR A 67 -6.03 -37.80 32.38
N SER A 68 -5.43 -38.98 32.16
CA SER A 68 -4.00 -39.20 32.37
C SER A 68 -3.13 -38.72 31.21
N ILE A 69 -3.72 -38.33 30.07
CA ILE A 69 -2.98 -37.65 29.00
C ILE A 69 -2.72 -36.22 29.49
N SER A 70 -1.59 -36.03 30.17
CA SER A 70 -1.07 -34.69 30.45
C SER A 70 -0.59 -34.09 29.14
N ILE A 71 -1.32 -33.10 28.62
CA ILE A 71 -0.82 -32.26 27.54
C ILE A 71 0.35 -31.47 28.16
N LEU A 72 1.57 -31.91 27.87
CA LEU A 72 2.76 -31.16 28.26
C LEU A 72 2.66 -29.78 27.60
N PRO A 73 2.84 -28.68 28.35
CA PRO A 73 2.91 -27.36 27.75
C PRO A 73 4.02 -27.39 26.71
N ILE A 74 3.68 -27.03 25.47
CA ILE A 74 4.64 -26.95 24.38
C ILE A 74 5.65 -25.86 24.78
N SER A 75 6.83 -26.28 25.24
CA SER A 75 7.96 -25.37 25.52
C SER A 75 8.63 -25.00 24.20
N ASN A 76 7.88 -24.38 23.29
CA ASN A 76 8.50 -23.72 22.15
C ASN A 76 9.13 -22.44 22.69
N ASN A 77 10.42 -22.23 22.40
CA ASN A 77 11.11 -20.95 22.58
C ASN A 77 10.44 -19.88 21.68
N SER A 78 9.21 -19.48 22.00
CA SER A 78 8.43 -18.52 21.20
C SER A 78 9.19 -17.21 21.06
N GLU A 79 9.92 -16.81 22.11
CA GLU A 79 10.77 -15.63 22.09
C GLU A 79 11.81 -15.65 20.96
N SER A 80 12.39 -16.81 20.63
CA SER A 80 13.38 -16.91 19.55
C SER A 80 12.73 -16.74 18.18
N VAL A 81 11.55 -17.32 17.97
CA VAL A 81 10.80 -17.21 16.71
C VAL A 81 10.29 -15.78 16.52
N ASP A 82 9.75 -15.18 17.58
CA ASP A 82 9.29 -13.79 17.58
C ASP A 82 10.46 -12.84 17.31
N GLN A 83 11.65 -13.10 17.88
CA GLN A 83 12.84 -12.31 17.63
C GLN A 83 13.33 -12.44 16.18
N GLU A 84 13.36 -13.66 15.62
CA GLU A 84 13.70 -13.87 14.21
C GLU A 84 12.71 -13.18 13.26
N PHE A 85 11.42 -13.25 13.57
CA PHE A 85 10.37 -12.56 12.82
C PHE A 85 10.55 -11.04 12.85
N ASN A 86 10.78 -10.47 14.04
CA ASN A 86 11.01 -9.03 14.19
C ASN A 86 12.27 -8.59 13.44
N ASN A 87 13.36 -9.37 13.53
CA ASN A 87 14.58 -9.09 12.77
C ASN A 87 14.34 -9.12 11.25
N CYS A 88 13.53 -10.06 10.76
CA CYS A 88 13.14 -10.13 9.36
C CYS A 88 12.33 -8.89 8.93
N LEU A 89 11.35 -8.51 9.75
CA LEU A 89 10.48 -7.35 9.52
C LEU A 89 11.29 -6.05 9.50
N ASP A 90 12.22 -5.87 10.44
CA ASP A 90 13.09 -4.69 10.50
C ASP A 90 14.00 -4.59 9.28
N ASN A 91 14.61 -5.71 8.86
CA ASN A 91 15.41 -5.76 7.63
C ASN A 91 14.57 -5.39 6.40
N PHE A 92 13.31 -5.83 6.35
CA PHE A 92 12.38 -5.48 5.28
C PHE A 92 12.04 -3.98 5.27
N ILE A 93 11.69 -3.42 6.43
CA ILE A 93 11.40 -1.99 6.60
C ILE A 93 12.62 -1.14 6.21
N GLN A 94 13.82 -1.54 6.60
CA GLN A 94 15.06 -0.85 6.22
C GLN A 94 15.26 -0.83 4.70
N LYS A 95 15.09 -1.99 4.03
CA LYS A 95 15.18 -2.06 2.56
C LYS A 95 14.15 -1.17 1.88
N LEU A 96 12.89 -1.19 2.32
CA LEU A 96 11.84 -0.33 1.78
C LEU A 96 12.15 1.16 2.00
N THR A 97 12.67 1.52 3.17
CA THR A 97 13.06 2.89 3.48
C THR A 97 14.21 3.35 2.61
N TYR A 98 15.22 2.51 2.39
CA TYR A 98 16.33 2.78 1.49
C TYR A 98 15.85 3.04 0.05
N TYR A 99 15.01 2.15 -0.50
CA TYR A 99 14.44 2.35 -1.85
C TYR A 99 13.61 3.62 -1.95
N LYS A 100 12.83 3.95 -0.92
CA LYS A 100 12.05 5.19 -0.87
C LYS A 100 12.95 6.43 -0.95
N GLU A 101 14.02 6.48 -0.16
CA GLU A 101 14.92 7.64 -0.17
C GLU A 101 15.72 7.74 -1.49
N LEU A 102 16.16 6.63 -2.08
CA LEU A 102 16.76 6.63 -3.43
C LEU A 102 15.83 7.24 -4.49
N ILE A 103 14.57 6.81 -4.54
CA ILE A 103 13.59 7.34 -5.51
C ILE A 103 13.34 8.83 -5.28
N LYS A 104 13.25 9.24 -4.02
CA LYS A 104 13.04 10.64 -3.64
C LYS A 104 14.24 11.50 -4.03
N GLU A 105 15.46 11.00 -3.84
CA GLU A 105 16.69 11.68 -4.26
C GLU A 105 16.73 11.85 -5.79
N GLU A 106 16.44 10.79 -6.55
CA GLU A 106 16.38 10.84 -8.01
C GLU A 106 15.37 11.90 -8.50
N ILE A 107 14.14 11.89 -7.96
CA ILE A 107 13.11 12.89 -8.28
C ILE A 107 13.54 14.31 -7.90
N ASN A 108 14.20 14.49 -6.76
CA ASN A 108 14.67 15.80 -6.31
C ASN A 108 15.80 16.33 -7.19
N ASN A 109 16.71 15.48 -7.65
CA ASN A 109 17.79 15.84 -8.56
C ASN A 109 17.24 16.32 -9.90
N GLU A 110 16.29 15.59 -10.49
CA GLU A 110 15.65 16.00 -11.75
C GLU A 110 14.83 17.29 -11.59
N LYS A 111 14.14 17.46 -10.45
CA LYS A 111 13.42 18.72 -10.14
C LYS A 111 14.40 19.89 -10.02
N LYS A 112 15.55 19.68 -9.38
CA LYS A 112 16.59 20.71 -9.23
C LYS A 112 17.12 21.14 -10.59
N GLU A 113 17.42 20.19 -11.47
CA GLU A 113 17.87 20.46 -12.84
C GLU A 113 16.84 21.30 -13.63
N PHE A 114 15.55 20.92 -13.55
CA PHE A 114 14.48 21.69 -14.18
C PHE A 114 14.36 23.12 -13.63
N LEU A 115 14.50 23.30 -12.30
CA LEU A 115 14.48 24.63 -11.69
C LEU A 115 15.67 25.49 -12.13
N THR A 116 16.85 24.90 -12.32
CA THR A 116 18.01 25.61 -12.90
C THR A 116 17.69 26.12 -14.30
N GLN A 117 17.08 25.29 -15.16
CA GLN A 117 16.69 25.71 -16.51
C GLN A 117 15.67 26.85 -16.50
N VAL A 118 14.68 26.81 -15.60
CA VAL A 118 13.70 27.91 -15.44
C VAL A 118 14.39 29.20 -14.98
N TYR A 119 15.37 29.10 -14.07
CA TYR A 119 16.13 30.25 -13.61
C TYR A 119 16.96 30.89 -14.73
N GLU A 120 17.67 30.07 -15.53
CA GLU A 120 18.43 30.53 -16.69
C GLU A 120 17.52 31.19 -17.75
N PHE A 121 16.34 30.62 -17.99
CA PHE A 121 15.35 31.24 -18.88
C PHE A 121 14.91 32.62 -18.37
N ASN A 122 14.61 32.76 -17.07
CA ASN A 122 14.21 34.04 -16.50
C ASN A 122 15.34 35.08 -16.58
N GLN A 123 16.60 34.70 -16.33
CA GLN A 123 17.73 35.61 -16.52
C GLN A 123 17.84 36.09 -17.96
N LYS A 124 17.73 35.19 -18.95
CA LYS A 124 17.72 35.58 -20.38
C LYS A 124 16.59 36.55 -20.71
N VAL A 125 15.41 36.37 -20.10
CA VAL A 125 14.28 37.29 -20.27
C VAL A 125 14.60 38.65 -19.67
N GLU A 126 15.13 38.70 -18.45
CA GLU A 126 15.51 39.95 -17.77
C GLU A 126 16.60 40.71 -18.54
N GLU A 127 17.67 40.03 -18.96
CA GLU A 127 18.75 40.60 -19.78
C GLU A 127 18.23 41.23 -21.08
N LYS A 128 17.18 40.66 -21.67
CA LYS A 128 16.56 41.19 -22.90
C LYS A 128 15.54 42.30 -22.64
N ILE A 129 14.98 42.43 -21.42
CA ILE A 129 13.90 43.38 -21.10
C ILE A 129 14.39 44.67 -20.42
N ASP A 130 15.67 44.76 -20.03
CA ASP A 130 16.26 45.80 -19.17
C ASP A 130 16.23 47.26 -19.69
N LEU A 131 15.43 47.59 -20.71
CA LEU A 131 15.26 48.93 -21.28
C LEU A 131 13.89 49.57 -21.00
N GLN A 132 13.00 48.92 -20.23
CA GLN A 132 11.59 49.33 -20.17
C GLN A 132 11.24 50.56 -19.30
N ASN A 133 12.15 51.11 -18.49
CA ASN A 133 11.77 52.12 -17.48
C ASN A 133 12.41 53.51 -17.59
N THR A 134 13.18 53.79 -18.65
CA THR A 134 13.85 55.09 -18.79
C THR A 134 13.07 56.01 -19.73
N GLN A 135 12.83 57.26 -19.32
CA GLN A 135 12.22 58.24 -20.23
C GLN A 135 13.15 58.46 -21.42
N ILE A 136 12.63 58.31 -22.64
CA ILE A 136 13.40 58.44 -23.90
C ILE A 136 14.18 59.76 -23.96
N SER A 137 13.61 60.84 -23.40
CA SER A 137 14.23 62.18 -23.35
C SER A 137 15.47 62.27 -22.47
N GLN A 138 15.73 61.28 -21.63
CA GLN A 138 16.89 61.22 -20.73
C GLN A 138 17.97 60.26 -21.22
N LEU A 139 17.71 59.52 -22.29
CA LEU A 139 18.67 58.56 -22.84
C LEU A 139 19.80 59.26 -23.58
N SER A 140 21.02 58.82 -23.32
CA SER A 140 22.17 59.14 -24.15
C SER A 140 22.01 58.57 -25.56
N THR A 141 22.71 59.15 -26.54
CA THR A 141 22.72 58.66 -27.94
C THR A 141 23.08 57.18 -28.04
N ASN A 142 23.98 56.70 -27.16
CA ASN A 142 24.36 55.29 -27.12
C ASN A 142 23.21 54.39 -26.64
N GLU A 143 22.48 54.81 -25.61
CA GLU A 143 21.29 54.08 -25.14
C GLU A 143 20.16 54.09 -26.18
N ILE A 144 19.95 55.21 -26.88
CA ILE A 144 19.00 55.29 -27.99
C ILE A 144 19.34 54.29 -29.10
N ASN A 145 20.61 54.20 -29.49
CA ASN A 145 21.06 53.23 -30.50
C ASN A 145 20.84 51.77 -30.04
N LYS A 146 21.06 51.47 -28.76
CA LYS A 146 20.74 50.16 -28.18
C LYS A 146 19.23 49.88 -28.23
N SER A 147 18.38 50.84 -27.87
CA SER A 147 16.92 50.70 -27.96
C SER A 147 16.43 50.48 -29.39
N ILE A 148 17.03 51.16 -30.38
CA ILE A 148 16.71 50.94 -31.80
C ILE A 148 17.10 49.52 -32.22
N SER A 149 18.30 49.06 -31.87
CA SER A 149 18.75 47.70 -32.17
C SER A 149 17.86 46.64 -31.52
N PHE A 150 17.45 46.85 -30.27
CA PHE A 150 16.48 46.00 -29.59
C PHE A 150 15.13 45.96 -30.34
N TYR A 151 14.59 47.12 -30.72
CA TYR A 151 13.34 47.21 -31.47
C TYR A 151 13.42 46.47 -32.81
N GLN A 152 14.51 46.65 -33.56
CA GLN A 152 14.75 45.96 -34.83
C GLN A 152 14.84 44.44 -34.67
N ASN A 153 15.42 43.96 -33.57
CA ASN A 153 15.57 42.54 -33.28
C ASN A 153 14.42 41.93 -32.47
N SER A 154 13.42 42.72 -32.08
CA SER A 154 12.36 42.30 -31.15
C SER A 154 11.60 41.05 -31.62
N ASN A 155 11.33 40.92 -32.91
CA ASN A 155 10.66 39.74 -33.47
C ASN A 155 11.49 38.46 -33.31
N ASN A 156 12.81 38.54 -33.53
CA ASN A 156 13.72 37.41 -33.35
C ASN A 156 13.81 37.04 -31.88
N ILE A 157 13.90 38.03 -30.98
CA ILE A 157 13.88 37.81 -29.52
C ILE A 157 12.61 37.08 -29.09
N VAL A 158 11.43 37.53 -29.56
CA VAL A 158 10.15 36.90 -29.25
C VAL A 158 10.07 35.48 -29.81
N PHE A 159 10.60 35.25 -31.01
CA PHE A 159 10.68 33.92 -31.60
C PHE A 159 11.56 32.98 -30.77
N ASP A 160 12.76 33.41 -30.39
CA ASP A 160 13.69 32.63 -29.56
C ASP A 160 13.05 32.28 -28.20
N LEU A 161 12.43 33.27 -27.53
CA LEU A 161 11.77 33.05 -26.24
C LEU A 161 10.59 32.08 -26.35
N LYS A 162 9.85 32.10 -27.46
CA LYS A 162 8.79 31.11 -27.72
C LYS A 162 9.35 29.71 -27.91
N GLN A 163 10.47 29.58 -28.61
CA GLN A 163 11.14 28.30 -28.81
C GLN A 163 11.64 27.73 -27.47
N ASP A 164 12.33 28.54 -26.67
CA ASP A 164 12.79 28.17 -25.32
C ASP A 164 11.61 27.73 -24.42
N LEU A 165 10.48 28.43 -24.51
CA LEU A 165 9.27 28.09 -23.76
C LEU A 165 8.68 26.74 -24.20
N GLN A 166 8.64 26.45 -25.50
CA GLN A 166 8.21 25.14 -26.01
C GLN A 166 9.14 24.01 -25.53
N ASP A 167 10.46 24.25 -25.55
CA ASP A 167 11.44 23.27 -25.10
C ASP A 167 11.29 22.97 -23.60
N MET A 168 11.04 24.00 -22.78
CA MET A 168 10.71 23.82 -21.35
C MET A 168 9.44 22.99 -21.15
N GLU A 169 8.40 23.19 -21.96
CA GLU A 169 7.18 22.37 -21.89
C GLU A 169 7.45 20.90 -22.24
N ILE A 170 8.29 20.65 -23.25
CA ILE A 170 8.72 19.30 -23.62
C ILE A 170 9.50 18.65 -22.47
N GLN A 171 10.43 19.36 -21.84
CA GLN A 171 11.18 18.85 -20.69
C GLN A 171 10.28 18.55 -19.51
N LYS A 172 9.32 19.43 -19.19
CA LYS A 172 8.30 19.19 -18.16
C LYS A 172 7.50 17.91 -18.43
N LYS A 173 7.10 17.66 -19.68
CA LYS A 173 6.42 16.42 -20.07
C LYS A 173 7.31 15.18 -19.90
N LYS A 174 8.59 15.26 -20.30
CA LYS A 174 9.57 14.17 -20.12
C LYS A 174 9.78 13.84 -18.64
N LEU A 175 9.89 14.86 -17.77
CA LEU A 175 10.01 14.70 -16.32
C LEU A 175 8.81 13.96 -15.74
N ASN A 176 7.59 14.37 -16.11
CA ASN A 176 6.36 13.71 -15.66
C ASN A 176 6.29 12.24 -16.11
N LEU A 177 6.69 11.95 -17.35
CA LEU A 177 6.72 10.59 -17.88
C LEU A 177 7.75 9.71 -17.14
N LYS A 178 8.94 10.23 -16.85
CA LYS A 178 9.94 9.51 -16.03
C LYS A 178 9.39 9.21 -14.64
N LYS A 179 8.80 10.20 -13.96
CA LYS A 179 8.15 10.02 -12.65
C LYS A 179 7.10 8.91 -12.68
N GLN A 180 6.27 8.86 -13.73
CA GLN A 180 5.28 7.80 -13.91
C GLN A 180 5.94 6.41 -14.08
N LYS A 181 6.98 6.31 -14.91
CA LYS A 181 7.73 5.05 -15.13
C LYS A 181 8.39 4.56 -13.84
N THR A 182 9.00 5.44 -13.06
CA THR A 182 9.64 5.07 -11.79
C THR A 182 8.60 4.60 -10.76
N THR A 183 7.46 5.28 -10.68
CA THR A 183 6.34 4.87 -9.82
C THR A 183 5.81 3.49 -10.22
N GLN A 184 5.69 3.23 -11.52
CA GLN A 184 5.25 1.93 -12.03
C GLN A 184 6.24 0.81 -11.73
N LYS A 185 7.55 1.06 -11.89
CA LYS A 185 8.59 0.10 -11.49
C LYS A 185 8.50 -0.25 -10.01
N LEU A 186 8.36 0.76 -9.14
CA LEU A 186 8.21 0.55 -7.70
C LEU A 186 6.99 -0.33 -7.39
N ARG A 187 5.86 -0.06 -8.04
CA ARG A 187 4.65 -0.86 -7.90
C ARG A 187 4.88 -2.32 -8.29
N ILE A 188 5.52 -2.57 -9.44
CA ILE A 188 5.83 -3.93 -9.90
C ILE A 188 6.74 -4.66 -8.92
N THR A 189 7.79 -4.00 -8.42
CA THR A 189 8.69 -4.60 -7.41
C THR A 189 7.95 -4.92 -6.12
N PHE A 190 7.05 -4.05 -5.66
CA PHE A 190 6.23 -4.31 -4.49
C PHE A 190 5.28 -5.50 -4.70
N GLU A 191 4.63 -5.58 -5.86
CA GLU A 191 3.77 -6.72 -6.23
C GLU A 191 4.57 -8.04 -6.27
N GLN A 192 5.82 -8.02 -6.76
CA GLN A 192 6.71 -9.18 -6.76
C GLN A 192 7.07 -9.64 -5.33
N ILE A 193 7.44 -8.71 -4.46
CA ILE A 193 7.75 -9.00 -3.05
C ILE A 193 6.54 -9.62 -2.34
N MET A 194 5.35 -9.04 -2.52
CA MET A 194 4.12 -9.56 -1.90
C MET A 194 3.80 -10.98 -2.40
N LYS A 195 4.03 -11.24 -3.69
CA LYS A 195 3.85 -12.58 -4.26
C LYS A 195 4.83 -13.60 -3.66
N GLU A 196 6.10 -13.24 -3.52
CA GLU A 196 7.11 -14.12 -2.90
C GLU A 196 6.75 -14.45 -1.45
N LEU A 197 6.22 -13.49 -0.68
CA LEU A 197 5.72 -13.71 0.68
C LEU A 197 4.53 -14.69 0.73
N ASP A 198 3.57 -14.55 -0.20
CA ASP A 198 2.43 -15.47 -0.31
C ASP A 198 2.87 -16.90 -0.66
N ASP A 199 3.83 -17.05 -1.57
CA ASP A 199 4.36 -18.35 -1.99
C ASP A 199 5.12 -19.05 -0.84
N HIS A 200 5.88 -18.31 -0.03
CA HIS A 200 6.52 -18.84 1.17
C HIS A 200 5.52 -19.30 2.24
N THR A 201 4.40 -18.60 2.40
CA THR A 201 3.36 -18.95 3.37
C THR A 201 2.63 -20.24 2.99
N LYS A 202 2.40 -20.48 1.69
CA LYS A 202 1.73 -21.69 1.20
C LYS A 202 2.60 -22.94 1.31
N ASN A 203 3.89 -22.85 0.98
CA ASN A 203 4.77 -24.01 0.93
C ASN A 203 5.09 -24.62 2.31
N ASN A 204 4.96 -23.86 3.41
CA ASN A 204 5.22 -24.38 4.76
C ASN A 204 4.06 -25.19 5.36
N ASN A 205 2.85 -25.14 4.81
CA ASN A 205 1.70 -25.87 5.37
C ASN A 205 1.59 -27.33 4.90
N ASP A 206 2.27 -27.73 3.82
CA ASP A 206 2.19 -29.11 3.31
C ASP A 206 3.24 -30.07 3.89
N SER A 207 4.22 -29.58 4.66
CA SER A 207 5.36 -30.41 5.09
C SER A 207 5.20 -31.10 6.46
N THR A 208 4.07 -30.97 7.16
CA THR A 208 3.86 -31.56 8.49
C THR A 208 2.93 -32.77 8.54
N ASN A 209 2.51 -33.32 7.40
CA ASN A 209 1.56 -34.44 7.35
C ASN A 209 2.15 -35.77 6.84
N THR A 210 3.42 -36.04 7.13
CA THR A 210 4.02 -37.37 6.96
C THR A 210 4.28 -38.00 8.31
N ASN A 211 3.23 -38.59 8.90
CA ASN A 211 3.37 -39.86 9.62
C ASN A 211 2.04 -40.63 9.62
N ASP A 212 2.15 -41.86 9.14
CA ASP A 212 1.30 -43.03 9.38
C ASP A 212 -0.15 -43.04 8.86
N ASN A 213 -0.30 -43.41 7.58
CA ASN A 213 -1.00 -44.68 7.31
C ASN A 213 -0.74 -45.22 5.89
N HIS A 214 0.05 -46.28 5.81
CA HIS A 214 -0.01 -47.25 4.72
C HIS A 214 -1.39 -47.93 4.71
N ASN A 215 -2.31 -47.56 3.81
CA ASN A 215 -3.12 -48.54 3.09
C ASN A 215 -3.96 -47.97 1.92
N ASN A 216 -3.76 -48.60 0.76
CA ASN A 216 -4.73 -48.95 -0.29
C ASN A 216 -5.41 -47.90 -1.22
N ASN A 217 -4.96 -47.96 -2.48
CA ASN A 217 -5.73 -48.21 -3.71
C ASN A 217 -6.60 -47.11 -4.37
N ASN A 218 -6.09 -46.68 -5.53
CA ASN A 218 -6.74 -46.50 -6.83
C ASN A 218 -7.63 -45.28 -7.14
N ASN A 219 -7.30 -44.71 -8.31
CA ASN A 219 -8.16 -44.00 -9.27
C ASN A 219 -8.46 -42.51 -9.01
N ASN A 220 -7.90 -41.61 -9.83
CA ASN A 220 -8.59 -40.98 -10.98
C ASN A 220 -7.98 -39.60 -11.37
N ASN A 221 -7.46 -39.55 -12.60
CA ASN A 221 -7.43 -38.45 -13.57
C ASN A 221 -7.19 -36.99 -13.10
N ASN A 222 -5.97 -36.48 -13.29
CA ASN A 222 -5.65 -35.05 -13.17
C ASN A 222 -5.43 -34.42 -14.56
N ASN A 223 -6.44 -33.66 -15.02
CA ASN A 223 -6.42 -32.86 -16.23
C ASN A 223 -5.82 -31.48 -15.90
N ASN A 224 -4.52 -31.30 -16.18
CA ASN A 224 -3.78 -30.08 -15.90
C ASN A 224 -4.01 -29.04 -17.02
N ASN A 225 -5.08 -28.25 -16.90
CA ASN A 225 -5.36 -27.13 -17.81
C ASN A 225 -4.71 -25.84 -17.27
N ASN A 226 -3.45 -25.62 -17.62
CA ASN A 226 -2.69 -24.41 -17.32
C ASN A 226 -3.09 -23.29 -18.30
N ASN A 227 -4.21 -22.60 -18.02
CA ASN A 227 -4.64 -21.43 -18.79
C ASN A 227 -4.05 -20.15 -18.18
N ASN A 228 -2.79 -19.88 -18.49
CA ASN A 228 -2.13 -18.62 -18.18
C ASN A 228 -2.56 -17.54 -19.19
N ASN A 229 -3.79 -17.03 -19.04
CA ASN A 229 -4.28 -15.90 -19.82
C ASN A 229 -3.78 -14.59 -19.21
N ASN A 230 -2.50 -14.28 -19.42
CA ASN A 230 -1.95 -12.96 -19.15
C ASN A 230 -2.40 -12.00 -20.26
N ASN A 231 -3.67 -11.62 -20.22
CA ASN A 231 -4.23 -10.58 -21.08
C ASN A 231 -3.75 -9.22 -20.56
N ASN A 232 -2.50 -8.89 -20.87
CA ASN A 232 -1.96 -7.54 -20.70
C ASN A 232 -2.57 -6.66 -21.80
N ASN A 233 -3.84 -6.29 -21.60
CA ASN A 233 -4.54 -5.30 -22.39
C ASN A 233 -3.92 -3.92 -22.07
N ASN A 234 -2.77 -3.67 -22.67
CA ASN A 234 -2.13 -2.36 -22.71
C ASN A 234 -3.03 -1.46 -23.57
N ASN A 235 -4.05 -0.90 -22.93
CA ASN A 235 -5.00 -0.02 -23.57
C ASN A 235 -4.23 1.20 -24.08
N ASN A 236 -4.14 1.21 -25.40
CA ASN A 236 -3.56 2.18 -26.28
C ASN A 236 -4.17 3.56 -26.01
N ASN A 237 -3.57 4.37 -25.12
CA ASN A 237 -3.90 5.79 -25.06
C ASN A 237 -3.11 6.53 -26.14
N ASN A 238 -3.50 6.28 -27.38
CA ASN A 238 -3.11 7.04 -28.55
C ASN A 238 -3.73 8.43 -28.44
N ASN A 239 -3.09 9.32 -27.69
CA ASN A 239 -3.47 10.74 -27.64
C ASN A 239 -2.94 11.43 -28.91
N ASN A 240 -3.52 11.04 -30.05
CA ASN A 240 -3.38 11.73 -31.32
C ASN A 240 -4.34 12.93 -31.29
N ASN A 241 -3.93 14.01 -30.62
CA ASN A 241 -4.60 15.30 -30.72
C ASN A 241 -3.87 16.17 -31.76
N ASN A 242 -4.07 15.82 -33.03
CA ASN A 242 -3.71 16.64 -34.17
C ASN A 242 -4.99 17.13 -34.85
N ASN A 243 -5.63 18.18 -34.31
CA ASN A 243 -6.27 19.25 -35.07
C ASN A 243 -6.87 20.30 -34.11
N ASN A 244 -6.31 21.50 -34.05
CA ASN A 244 -7.06 22.62 -34.62
C ASN A 244 -6.20 23.85 -34.87
N ASN A 245 -6.13 24.14 -36.15
CA ASN A 245 -5.84 25.41 -36.77
C ASN A 245 -6.70 26.53 -36.16
N SER A 246 -6.17 27.27 -35.19
CA SER A 246 -6.73 28.56 -34.78
C SER A 246 -5.75 29.66 -35.14
N ASN A 247 -5.95 30.17 -36.35
CA ASN A 247 -5.72 31.55 -36.76
C ASN A 247 -5.84 32.51 -35.56
N ILE A 248 -4.72 32.85 -34.93
CA ILE A 248 -4.65 33.95 -33.97
C ILE A 248 -4.56 35.22 -34.82
N SER A 249 -5.74 35.64 -35.27
CA SER A 249 -6.03 37.01 -35.68
C SER A 249 -5.72 37.91 -34.50
N CYS A 250 -4.54 38.53 -34.55
CA CYS A 250 -4.13 39.61 -33.69
C CYS A 250 -5.00 40.82 -34.05
N THR A 251 -6.13 40.98 -33.35
CA THR A 251 -6.90 42.24 -33.36
C THR A 251 -6.37 43.11 -32.22
N PRO A 252 -5.90 44.34 -32.50
CA PRO A 252 -5.64 45.30 -31.44
C PRO A 252 -6.98 45.90 -30.97
N GLU A 253 -6.91 46.64 -29.86
CA GLU A 253 -7.90 47.66 -29.48
C GLU A 253 -8.97 47.27 -28.44
N LYS A 254 -8.54 47.08 -27.19
CA LYS A 254 -9.31 47.59 -26.05
C LYS A 254 -8.83 48.99 -25.72
N LYS A 255 -9.63 50.00 -26.09
CA LYS A 255 -9.49 51.40 -25.69
C LYS A 255 -9.45 51.51 -24.16
N ILE A 256 -8.26 51.72 -23.62
CA ILE A 256 -8.09 52.22 -22.26
C ILE A 256 -8.43 53.71 -22.31
N LYS A 257 -9.51 54.10 -21.61
CA LYS A 257 -9.87 55.50 -21.41
C LYS A 257 -8.82 56.18 -20.51
N PRO A 258 -8.29 57.36 -20.86
CA PRO A 258 -7.45 58.13 -19.96
C PRO A 258 -8.34 58.86 -18.94
N SER A 259 -8.56 58.26 -17.78
CA SER A 259 -9.11 58.95 -16.61
C SER A 259 -7.97 59.48 -15.75
N GLN A 260 -7.63 60.74 -16.03
CA GLN A 260 -7.29 61.82 -15.12
C GLN A 260 -6.40 61.53 -13.89
N LEU A 261 -5.25 62.21 -13.94
CA LEU A 261 -4.41 62.74 -12.86
C LEU A 261 -5.16 63.16 -11.58
N SER A 262 -4.35 63.25 -10.52
CA SER A 262 -4.55 63.78 -9.15
C SER A 262 -4.93 62.69 -8.12
N SER A 263 -4.28 62.53 -6.97
CA SER A 263 -3.39 63.41 -6.19
C SER A 263 -2.57 62.61 -5.16
N THR A 264 -1.33 63.04 -4.95
CA THR A 264 -0.67 63.24 -3.64
C THR A 264 -0.86 62.19 -2.54
N THR A 265 0.19 61.42 -2.24
CA THR A 265 0.48 61.00 -0.86
C THR A 265 1.94 61.27 -0.51
N GLN A 266 2.08 62.16 0.46
CA GLN A 266 3.31 62.64 1.07
C GLN A 266 4.10 61.51 1.73
N SER A 267 5.42 61.57 1.56
CA SER A 267 6.38 60.86 2.37
C SER A 267 6.40 61.43 3.80
N THR A 268 6.26 60.54 4.79
CA THR A 268 6.53 60.85 6.20
C THR A 268 8.03 60.77 6.49
N PRO A 269 8.60 61.73 7.24
CA PRO A 269 9.99 61.67 7.69
C PRO A 269 10.10 60.85 8.99
N THR A 270 11.02 59.89 9.01
CA THR A 270 11.44 59.17 10.22
C THR A 270 12.18 60.11 11.15
N LYS A 271 11.58 60.36 12.32
CA LYS A 271 12.13 61.18 13.40
C LYS A 271 13.34 60.50 14.05
N ASN A 272 14.43 61.27 14.14
CA ASN A 272 15.46 61.12 15.15
C ASN A 272 14.84 61.22 16.55
N VAL A 273 15.10 60.24 17.41
CA VAL A 273 14.91 60.35 18.86
C VAL A 273 16.29 60.33 19.51
N VAL A 274 16.67 61.49 20.03
CA VAL A 274 17.74 61.69 21.00
C VAL A 274 17.05 62.01 22.33
N ASP A 275 17.29 61.19 23.35
CA ASP A 275 17.15 61.51 24.78
C ASP A 275 18.10 60.55 25.51
N VAL A 276 19.29 60.97 25.98
CA VAL A 276 19.60 61.78 27.18
C VAL A 276 19.12 61.16 28.49
N ALA A 277 20.00 60.35 29.09
CA ALA A 277 20.14 60.10 30.53
C ALA A 277 21.44 59.30 30.74
N ARG A 278 22.29 59.47 31.75
CA ARG A 278 22.43 60.41 32.86
C ARG A 278 23.81 60.09 33.48
N SER A 279 24.63 61.13 33.66
CA SER A 279 25.68 61.32 34.66
C SER A 279 26.06 60.16 35.60
N LYS A 280 27.35 59.80 35.64
CA LYS A 280 28.11 59.69 36.91
C LYS A 280 29.61 59.88 36.70
N ARG A 281 30.11 60.97 37.28
CA ARG A 281 31.50 61.27 37.62
C ARG A 281 32.13 60.12 38.43
N GLN A 282 33.41 59.83 38.20
CA GLN A 282 34.44 59.94 39.24
C GLN A 282 35.86 59.97 38.63
N ARG A 283 36.55 61.09 38.88
CA ARG A 283 38.02 61.22 38.86
C ARG A 283 38.56 60.71 40.19
N LYS A 284 39.66 59.96 40.17
CA LYS A 284 40.76 59.84 41.15
C LYS A 284 41.74 58.82 40.53
N GLY A 285 43.05 59.00 40.46
CA GLY A 285 43.95 60.03 40.95
C GLY A 285 45.34 59.77 40.34
N LYS A 286 46.22 60.77 40.46
CA LYS A 286 47.66 60.63 40.26
C LYS A 286 48.26 59.71 41.33
N ASN A 287 49.23 58.90 40.95
CA ASN A 287 50.61 59.01 41.40
C ASN A 287 51.52 58.36 40.36
#